data_AF-A0A4Y3TUJ2-F1
#
_entry.id   AF-A0A4Y3TUJ2-F1
#
_cell.length_a   1.000
_cell.length_b   1.000
_cell.length_c   1.000
_cell.angle_alpha   90.00
_cell.angle_beta   90.00
_cell.angle_gamma   90.00
#
_symmetry.space_group_name_H-M   'P 1'
#
loop_
_entity.id
_entity.type
_entity.pdbx_description
1 polymer ?
#
loop_
_entity_poly.entity_id
_entity_poly.type
_entity_poly.pdbx_seq_one_letter_code
_entity_poly.pdbx_strand_id
1 'polypeptide(L)'
;MTVTITTSRNDSGEAQNAEQSSELSTPVRRLGREKLSERTIETVLQLTPDAETVAATLRAAGLRFSRKAETVRREAARTVRAEAKGFDFSVFEDFAELQEQARLSLQHAVETFLDLLAQAEDERFQIEQITQNTTVEQRLGDPAFRARREAAALILYQVWHGGHWIAGAWEAFDKVFDAYRKANPAPPPALASNDTAPARQDLVARKIVSLDAWKSADR
;
A
#
# COMPACT_ATOMS: atom_id res chain seq x y z
N MET A 1 -34.04 57.27 2.51
CA MET A 1 -33.72 58.15 3.66
C MET A 1 -33.50 57.27 4.87
N THR A 2 -32.29 57.35 5.41
CA THR A 2 -31.71 56.58 6.49
C THR A 2 -32.35 56.95 7.82
N VAL A 3 -32.66 55.97 8.67
CA VAL A 3 -32.86 56.22 10.11
C VAL A 3 -32.09 55.14 10.87
N THR A 4 -31.00 55.58 11.51
CA THR A 4 -30.26 54.85 12.53
C THR A 4 -30.63 55.48 13.87
N ILE A 5 -31.06 54.70 14.85
CA ILE A 5 -31.03 55.11 16.26
C ILE A 5 -30.40 53.98 17.08
N THR A 6 -29.57 54.43 18.00
CA THR A 6 -28.44 53.78 18.63
C THR A 6 -28.78 53.31 20.05
N THR A 7 -28.07 52.27 20.51
CA THR A 7 -27.60 52.00 21.88
C THR A 7 -28.61 51.74 23.01
N SER A 8 -28.48 50.58 23.65
CA SER A 8 -28.07 50.54 25.05
C SER A 8 -27.28 49.27 25.36
N ARG A 9 -26.14 49.48 26.02
CA ARG A 9 -25.18 48.50 26.52
C ARG A 9 -25.41 48.44 28.03
N ASN A 10 -25.50 47.24 28.60
CA ASN A 10 -25.09 47.04 29.98
C ASN A 10 -24.35 45.72 30.10
N ASP A 11 -23.13 45.85 30.62
CA ASP A 11 -22.10 44.85 30.82
C ASP A 11 -22.29 44.13 32.16
N SER A 12 -21.73 42.91 32.21
CA SER A 12 -21.12 42.22 33.36
C SER A 12 -21.96 41.35 34.31
N GLY A 13 -21.55 40.08 34.40
CA GLY A 13 -21.48 39.35 35.68
C GLY A 13 -21.88 37.88 35.64
N GLU A 14 -20.91 37.00 35.34
CA GLU A 14 -20.58 35.72 36.01
C GLU A 14 -21.71 34.85 36.64
N ALA A 15 -21.77 33.52 36.54
CA ALA A 15 -20.96 32.48 35.95
C ALA A 15 -21.75 31.15 36.05
N GLN A 16 -21.25 30.14 35.31
CA GLN A 16 -21.30 28.70 35.60
C GLN A 16 -22.52 27.84 35.15
N ASN A 17 -22.18 26.98 34.18
CA ASN A 17 -22.45 25.55 34.12
C ASN A 17 -23.87 25.07 33.80
N ALA A 18 -24.08 24.70 32.53
CA ALA A 18 -24.48 23.33 32.18
C ALA A 18 -24.29 23.07 30.67
N GLU A 19 -23.40 22.11 30.37
CA GLU A 19 -23.52 21.12 29.29
C GLU A 19 -23.44 21.65 27.84
N GLN A 20 -22.24 21.88 27.31
CA GLN A 20 -21.47 20.85 26.59
C GLN A 20 -22.33 19.94 25.68
N SER A 21 -22.89 20.51 24.62
CA SER A 21 -23.05 19.80 23.34
C SER A 21 -21.97 20.30 22.39
N SER A 22 -20.72 20.13 22.82
CA SER A 22 -19.60 20.10 21.89
C SER A 22 -19.87 18.94 20.97
N GLU A 23 -20.26 19.25 19.74
CA GLU A 23 -20.21 18.37 18.59
C GLU A 23 -18.92 17.53 18.67
N LEU A 24 -19.05 16.31 19.18
CA LEU A 24 -18.03 15.28 19.04
C LEU A 24 -18.13 14.75 17.61
N SER A 25 -17.97 15.66 16.64
CA SER A 25 -17.43 15.33 15.33
C SER A 25 -16.01 14.90 15.61
N THR A 26 -15.86 13.63 15.95
CA THR A 26 -14.59 12.93 15.89
C THR A 26 -14.38 12.69 14.40
N PRO A 27 -13.52 13.45 13.70
CA PRO A 27 -13.11 12.99 12.38
C PRO A 27 -12.43 11.65 12.61
N VAL A 28 -13.01 10.59 12.03
CA VAL A 28 -12.47 9.23 11.91
C VAL A 28 -11.21 9.24 11.01
N ARG A 29 -10.43 10.33 11.03
CA ARG A 29 -9.02 10.40 10.62
C ARG A 29 -8.09 9.67 11.62
N ARG A 30 -8.62 9.16 12.73
CA ARG A 30 -7.90 8.40 13.76
C ARG A 30 -8.28 6.92 13.68
N LEU A 31 -7.66 6.18 12.77
CA LEU A 31 -7.29 4.75 12.87
C LEU A 31 -6.83 4.27 11.48
N GLY A 32 -5.61 4.64 11.07
CA GLY A 32 -5.01 4.10 9.84
C GLY A 32 -3.77 4.81 9.32
N ARG A 33 -3.54 6.08 9.70
CA ARG A 33 -2.42 6.88 9.16
C ARG A 33 -1.02 6.42 9.60
N GLU A 34 -0.89 5.75 10.74
CA GLU A 34 0.42 5.24 11.21
C GLU A 34 0.84 3.90 10.59
N LYS A 35 0.00 3.28 9.74
CA LYS A 35 0.38 2.12 8.91
C LYS A 35 0.53 2.44 7.43
N LEU A 36 0.32 3.70 7.01
CA LEU A 36 0.58 4.17 5.64
C LEU A 36 2.08 4.40 5.37
N SER A 37 2.96 4.08 6.31
CA SER A 37 4.41 4.25 6.22
C SER A 37 5.10 3.27 5.27
N GLU A 38 4.37 2.33 4.69
CA GLU A 38 4.85 1.46 3.63
C GLU A 38 3.82 1.49 2.49
N ARG A 39 3.83 2.58 1.70
CA ARG A 39 3.14 2.69 0.41
C ARG A 39 3.80 1.76 -0.62
N THR A 40 3.78 0.47 -0.32
CA THR A 40 4.46 -0.56 -1.09
C THR A 40 3.46 -1.31 -1.94
N ILE A 41 3.98 -1.90 -3.01
CA ILE A 41 3.25 -2.82 -3.87
C ILE A 41 2.71 -4.00 -3.05
N GLU A 42 3.45 -4.45 -2.04
CA GLU A 42 3.04 -5.51 -1.12
C GLU A 42 1.77 -5.13 -0.33
N THR A 43 1.67 -3.90 0.16
CA THR A 43 0.46 -3.38 0.82
C THR A 43 -0.74 -3.42 -0.13
N VAL A 44 -0.56 -3.03 -1.39
CA VAL A 44 -1.64 -3.12 -2.40
C VAL A 44 -2.11 -4.56 -2.58
N LEU A 45 -1.18 -5.52 -2.68
CA LEU A 45 -1.52 -6.94 -2.86
C LEU A 45 -2.32 -7.50 -1.68
N GLN A 46 -1.99 -7.10 -0.45
CA GLN A 46 -2.69 -7.54 0.76
C GLN A 46 -4.08 -6.91 0.90
N LEU A 47 -4.24 -5.65 0.49
CA LEU A 47 -5.49 -4.90 0.66
C LEU A 47 -6.44 -4.99 -0.55
N THR A 48 -6.02 -5.64 -1.63
CA THR A 48 -6.88 -5.82 -2.81
C THR A 48 -8.12 -6.64 -2.43
N PRO A 49 -9.35 -6.13 -2.63
CA PRO A 49 -10.57 -6.86 -2.31
C PRO A 49 -10.69 -8.20 -3.07
N ASP A 50 -11.39 -9.17 -2.49
CA ASP A 50 -11.68 -10.42 -3.19
C ASP A 50 -12.75 -10.22 -4.29
N ALA A 51 -12.61 -10.98 -5.39
CA ALA A 51 -13.54 -10.92 -6.51
C ALA A 51 -14.98 -11.29 -6.10
N GLU A 52 -15.14 -12.21 -5.14
CA GLU A 52 -16.46 -12.60 -4.62
C GLU A 52 -17.14 -11.46 -3.87
N THR A 53 -16.41 -10.76 -3.01
CA THR A 53 -16.87 -9.58 -2.28
C THR A 53 -17.30 -8.48 -3.25
N VAL A 54 -16.48 -8.20 -4.25
CA VAL A 54 -16.78 -7.18 -5.28
C VAL A 54 -18.01 -7.58 -6.09
N ALA A 55 -18.11 -8.85 -6.50
CA ALA A 55 -19.27 -9.35 -7.24
C ALA A 55 -20.55 -9.33 -6.41
N ALA A 56 -20.48 -9.60 -5.09
CA ALA A 56 -21.62 -9.47 -4.18
C ALA A 56 -22.05 -8.01 -4.06
N THR A 57 -21.12 -7.08 -3.84
CA THR A 57 -21.41 -5.64 -3.73
C THR A 57 -22.02 -5.07 -5.01
N LEU A 58 -21.47 -5.42 -6.19
CA LEU A 58 -22.03 -5.00 -7.48
C LEU A 58 -23.44 -5.57 -7.70
N ARG A 59 -23.65 -6.86 -7.41
CA ARG A 59 -24.99 -7.46 -7.51
C ARG A 59 -26.00 -6.79 -6.58
N ALA A 60 -25.59 -6.50 -5.35
CA ALA A 60 -26.42 -5.76 -4.40
C ALA A 60 -26.79 -4.39 -4.95
N ALA A 61 -25.90 -3.72 -5.69
CA ALA A 61 -26.17 -2.46 -6.39
C ALA A 61 -26.98 -2.59 -7.69
N GLY A 62 -27.27 -3.81 -8.18
CA GLY A 62 -27.94 -4.03 -9.47
C GLY A 62 -26.99 -4.05 -10.68
N LEU A 63 -25.68 -4.07 -10.42
CA LEU A 63 -24.63 -4.11 -11.44
C LEU A 63 -24.14 -5.56 -11.67
N ARG A 64 -23.55 -5.79 -12.85
CA ARG A 64 -22.98 -7.09 -13.23
C ARG A 64 -21.46 -7.04 -13.13
N PHE A 65 -20.87 -8.08 -12.53
CA PHE A 65 -19.44 -8.31 -12.54
C PHE A 65 -19.07 -9.22 -13.72
N SER A 66 -18.26 -8.71 -14.66
CA SER A 66 -17.97 -9.40 -15.93
C SER A 66 -16.50 -9.75 -16.14
N ARG A 67 -15.57 -9.08 -15.44
CA ARG A 67 -14.14 -9.25 -15.65
C ARG A 67 -13.54 -10.30 -14.71
N LYS A 68 -12.54 -11.02 -15.22
CA LYS A 68 -11.69 -11.92 -14.42
C LYS A 68 -10.41 -11.20 -14.01
N ALA A 69 -9.95 -11.40 -12.77
CA ALA A 69 -8.71 -10.82 -12.24
C ALA A 69 -7.52 -11.06 -13.19
N GLU A 70 -7.41 -12.30 -13.68
CA GLU A 70 -6.37 -12.73 -14.61
C GLU A 70 -6.33 -11.90 -15.90
N THR A 71 -7.49 -11.49 -16.42
CA THR A 71 -7.55 -10.64 -17.63
C THR A 71 -6.95 -9.26 -17.34
N VAL A 72 -7.24 -8.68 -16.17
CA VAL A 72 -6.70 -7.37 -15.75
C VAL A 72 -5.19 -7.46 -15.55
N ARG A 73 -4.70 -8.52 -14.88
CA ARG A 73 -3.26 -8.75 -14.70
C ARG A 73 -2.53 -8.87 -16.02
N ARG A 74 -3.08 -9.64 -16.97
CA ARG A 74 -2.50 -9.78 -18.32
C ARG A 74 -2.50 -8.49 -19.12
N GLU A 75 -3.50 -7.63 -18.94
CA GLU A 75 -3.53 -6.30 -19.55
C GLU A 75 -2.40 -5.44 -19.03
N ALA A 76 -2.27 -5.31 -17.71
CA ALA A 76 -1.18 -4.59 -17.06
C ALA A 76 0.21 -5.11 -17.48
N ALA A 77 0.37 -6.44 -17.46
CA ALA A 77 1.61 -7.08 -17.86
C ALA A 77 1.97 -6.84 -19.33
N ARG A 78 0.97 -6.71 -20.22
CA ARG A 78 1.21 -6.36 -21.63
C ARG A 78 1.67 -4.91 -21.77
N THR A 79 1.07 -3.98 -21.01
CA THR A 79 1.48 -2.57 -21.00
C THR A 79 2.95 -2.43 -20.58
N VAL A 80 3.32 -3.00 -19.42
CA VAL A 80 4.71 -2.95 -18.93
C VAL A 80 5.69 -3.58 -19.91
N ARG A 81 5.35 -4.74 -20.50
CA ARG A 81 6.23 -5.38 -21.50
C ARG A 81 6.38 -4.56 -22.78
N ALA A 82 5.34 -3.85 -23.20
CA ALA A 82 5.39 -3.01 -24.39
C ALA A 82 6.32 -1.81 -24.16
N GLU A 83 6.25 -1.18 -22.99
CA GLU A 83 7.14 -0.10 -22.59
C GLU A 83 8.58 -0.59 -22.43
N ALA A 84 8.78 -1.72 -21.76
CA ALA A 84 10.09 -2.32 -21.55
C ALA A 84 10.81 -2.73 -22.84
N LYS A 85 10.07 -3.13 -23.89
CA LYS A 85 10.66 -3.60 -25.17
C LYS A 85 11.48 -2.51 -25.89
N GLY A 86 11.19 -1.24 -25.64
CA GLY A 86 11.90 -0.10 -26.24
C GLY A 86 12.88 0.61 -25.30
N PHE A 87 13.01 0.14 -24.06
CA PHE A 87 13.80 0.82 -23.04
C PHE A 87 15.24 0.31 -23.01
N ASP A 88 16.20 1.22 -22.95
CA ASP A 88 17.61 0.89 -22.77
C ASP A 88 17.94 0.75 -21.28
N PHE A 89 18.09 -0.49 -20.83
CA PHE A 89 18.38 -0.82 -19.44
C PHE A 89 19.86 -0.63 -19.06
N SER A 90 20.74 -0.30 -20.01
CA SER A 90 22.16 0.00 -19.71
C SER A 90 22.38 1.32 -18.98
N VAL A 91 21.33 2.15 -18.89
CA VAL A 91 21.32 3.43 -18.17
C VAL A 91 21.40 3.26 -16.66
N PHE A 92 21.00 2.10 -16.12
CA PHE A 92 21.05 1.83 -14.68
C PHE A 92 22.44 1.37 -14.24
N GLU A 93 22.95 1.94 -13.15
CA GLU A 93 24.25 1.61 -12.55
C GLU A 93 24.24 0.19 -11.98
N ASP A 94 23.14 -0.21 -11.33
CA ASP A 94 23.00 -1.53 -10.73
C ASP A 94 21.56 -2.06 -10.73
N PHE A 95 21.40 -3.27 -10.18
CA PHE A 95 20.10 -3.93 -10.08
C PHE A 95 19.15 -3.23 -9.08
N ALA A 96 19.68 -2.59 -8.04
CA ALA A 96 18.88 -1.92 -7.03
C ALA A 96 18.24 -0.65 -7.60
N GLU A 97 18.99 0.11 -8.41
CA GLU A 97 18.49 1.29 -9.11
C GLU A 97 17.36 0.94 -10.09
N LEU A 98 17.50 -0.17 -10.84
CA LEU A 98 16.44 -0.67 -11.71
C LEU A 98 15.17 -1.04 -10.92
N GLN A 99 15.31 -1.71 -9.78
CA GLN A 99 14.17 -2.06 -8.93
C GLN A 99 13.50 -0.81 -8.35
N GLU A 100 14.28 0.19 -7.95
CA GLU A 100 13.75 1.43 -7.42
C GLU A 100 12.99 2.22 -8.49
N GLN A 101 13.54 2.30 -9.70
CA GLN A 101 12.85 2.94 -10.82
C GLN A 101 11.53 2.23 -11.16
N ALA A 102 11.48 0.90 -11.08
CA ALA A 102 10.24 0.15 -11.28
C ALA A 102 9.20 0.43 -10.16
N ARG A 103 9.63 0.57 -8.90
CA ARG A 103 8.74 1.00 -7.80
C ARG A 103 8.22 2.41 -8.05
N LEU A 104 9.10 3.35 -8.39
CA LEU A 104 8.72 4.73 -8.71
C LEU A 104 7.72 4.81 -9.87
N SER A 105 7.89 3.97 -10.89
CA SER A 105 6.97 3.90 -12.04
C SER A 105 5.56 3.46 -11.65
N LEU A 106 5.41 2.69 -10.57
CA LEU A 106 4.12 2.24 -10.05
C LEU A 106 3.59 3.11 -8.90
N GLN A 107 4.40 4.02 -8.35
CA GLN A 107 4.07 4.78 -7.16
C GLN A 107 2.75 5.55 -7.30
N HIS A 108 2.55 6.23 -8.43
CA HIS A 108 1.30 6.97 -8.66
C HIS A 108 0.06 6.06 -8.68
N ALA A 109 0.18 4.85 -9.25
CA ALA A 109 -0.89 3.87 -9.26
C ALA A 109 -1.17 3.34 -7.84
N VAL A 110 -0.12 3.09 -7.06
CA VAL A 110 -0.23 2.67 -5.64
C VAL A 110 -0.93 3.75 -4.82
N GLU A 111 -0.55 5.01 -4.97
CA GLU A 111 -1.18 6.13 -4.25
C GLU A 111 -2.66 6.26 -4.61
N THR A 112 -2.98 6.22 -5.91
CA THR A 112 -4.36 6.26 -6.39
C THR A 112 -5.18 5.09 -5.85
N PHE A 113 -4.59 3.89 -5.80
CA PHE A 113 -5.25 2.72 -5.22
C PHE A 113 -5.57 2.92 -3.73
N LEU A 114 -4.62 3.44 -2.94
CA LEU A 114 -4.80 3.64 -1.51
C LEU A 114 -5.86 4.71 -1.22
N ASP A 115 -5.89 5.79 -2.01
CA ASP A 115 -6.91 6.82 -1.89
C ASP A 115 -8.31 6.29 -2.24
N LEU A 116 -8.42 5.50 -3.31
CA LEU A 116 -9.68 4.84 -3.69
C LEU A 116 -10.12 3.80 -2.64
N LEU A 117 -9.17 3.08 -2.03
CA LEU A 117 -9.46 2.11 -0.98
C LEU A 117 -10.06 2.80 0.24
N ALA A 118 -9.45 3.89 0.71
CA ALA A 118 -9.97 4.68 1.82
C ALA A 118 -11.38 5.20 1.50
N GLN A 119 -11.60 5.70 0.28
CA GLN A 119 -12.91 6.14 -0.17
C GLN A 119 -13.94 4.99 -0.22
N ALA A 120 -13.53 3.79 -0.65
CA ALA A 120 -14.40 2.61 -0.69
C ALA A 120 -14.84 2.18 0.72
N GLU A 121 -13.92 2.22 1.69
CA GLU A 121 -14.20 1.89 3.09
C GLU A 121 -15.15 2.90 3.72
N ASP A 122 -14.93 4.20 3.49
CA ASP A 122 -15.82 5.27 3.94
C ASP A 122 -17.24 5.07 3.37
N GLU A 123 -17.37 4.86 2.06
CA GLU A 123 -18.68 4.64 1.44
C GLU A 123 -19.36 3.35 1.91
N ARG A 124 -18.59 2.28 2.15
CA ARG A 124 -19.13 1.05 2.75
C ARG A 124 -19.71 1.32 4.13
N PHE A 125 -18.99 2.06 4.96
CA PHE A 125 -19.45 2.45 6.29
C PHE A 125 -20.72 3.31 6.24
N GLN A 126 -20.78 4.30 5.34
CA GLN A 126 -21.97 5.14 5.15
C GLN A 126 -23.19 4.32 4.73
N ILE A 127 -23.03 3.38 3.79
CA ILE A 127 -24.11 2.48 3.36
C ILE A 127 -24.58 1.58 4.49
N GLU A 128 -23.66 1.08 5.31
CA GLU A 128 -23.97 0.27 6.48
C GLU A 128 -24.76 1.08 7.51
N GLN A 129 -24.34 2.31 7.83
CA GLN A 129 -25.08 3.19 8.74
C GLN A 129 -26.49 3.50 8.23
N ILE A 130 -26.66 3.84 6.96
CA ILE A 130 -27.99 4.07 6.38
C ILE A 130 -28.82 2.79 6.46
N THR A 131 -28.21 1.64 6.16
CA THR A 131 -28.88 0.33 6.20
C THR A 131 -29.37 -0.06 7.58
N GLN A 132 -28.60 0.25 8.63
CA GLN A 132 -29.00 -0.01 10.02
C GLN A 132 -30.12 0.92 10.50
N ASN A 133 -30.20 2.14 9.96
CA ASN A 133 -31.13 3.17 10.41
C ASN A 133 -32.42 3.28 9.56
N THR A 134 -32.55 2.52 8.47
CA THR A 134 -33.69 2.62 7.54
C THR A 134 -34.28 1.26 7.18
N THR A 135 -35.58 1.20 6.97
CA THR A 135 -36.24 -0.04 6.52
C THR A 135 -35.89 -0.35 5.06
N VAL A 136 -36.20 -1.57 4.62
CA VAL A 136 -35.96 -1.97 3.22
C VAL A 136 -36.85 -1.16 2.27
N GLU A 137 -38.10 -0.92 2.63
CA GLU A 137 -39.09 -0.19 1.84
C GLU A 137 -38.67 1.28 1.64
N GLN A 138 -38.16 1.92 2.70
CA GLN A 138 -37.63 3.28 2.64
C GLN A 138 -36.46 3.38 1.67
N ARG A 139 -35.52 2.41 1.72
CA ARG A 139 -34.35 2.37 0.83
C ARG A 139 -34.69 2.08 -0.62
N LEU A 140 -35.71 1.25 -0.88
CA LEU A 140 -36.18 0.99 -2.24
C LEU A 140 -36.83 2.24 -2.85
N GLY A 141 -37.52 3.04 -2.02
CA GLY A 141 -38.13 4.30 -2.41
C GLY A 141 -37.15 5.46 -2.58
N ASP A 142 -35.93 5.37 -2.04
CA ASP A 142 -34.94 6.45 -2.04
C ASP A 142 -33.99 6.38 -3.26
N PRO A 143 -34.09 7.31 -4.24
CA PRO A 143 -33.19 7.35 -5.39
C PRO A 143 -31.75 7.75 -5.01
N ALA A 144 -31.58 8.61 -4.00
CA ALA A 144 -30.26 9.08 -3.58
C ALA A 144 -29.46 7.95 -2.93
N PHE A 145 -30.11 7.14 -2.08
CA PHE A 145 -29.49 5.93 -1.53
C PHE A 145 -29.08 4.95 -2.62
N ARG A 146 -29.93 4.70 -3.62
CA ARG A 146 -29.60 3.80 -4.73
C ARG A 146 -28.41 4.30 -5.55
N ALA A 147 -28.38 5.59 -5.89
CA ALA A 147 -27.26 6.20 -6.60
C ALA A 147 -25.96 6.12 -5.79
N ARG A 148 -26.03 6.37 -4.48
CA ARG A 148 -24.87 6.23 -3.58
C ARG A 148 -24.35 4.79 -3.53
N ARG A 149 -25.25 3.83 -3.39
CA ARG A 149 -24.91 2.40 -3.37
C ARG A 149 -24.26 1.95 -4.68
N GLU A 150 -24.73 2.45 -5.80
CA GLU A 150 -24.13 2.21 -7.12
C GLU A 150 -22.71 2.81 -7.20
N ALA A 151 -22.55 4.08 -6.82
CA ALA A 151 -21.25 4.74 -6.82
C ALA A 151 -20.23 4.02 -5.93
N ALA A 152 -20.62 3.61 -4.71
CA ALA A 152 -19.76 2.85 -3.81
C ALA A 152 -19.33 1.50 -4.40
N ALA A 153 -20.25 0.81 -5.07
CA ALA A 153 -19.93 -0.46 -5.74
C ALA A 153 -18.94 -0.26 -6.91
N LEU A 154 -19.05 0.85 -7.63
CA LEU A 154 -18.10 1.22 -8.68
C LEU A 154 -16.72 1.58 -8.12
N ILE A 155 -16.66 2.33 -7.01
CA ILE A 155 -15.39 2.66 -6.33
C ILE A 155 -14.71 1.37 -5.87
N LEU A 156 -15.43 0.45 -5.21
CA LEU A 156 -14.89 -0.84 -4.79
C LEU A 156 -14.39 -1.67 -5.98
N TYR A 157 -15.11 -1.63 -7.11
CA TYR A 157 -14.65 -2.27 -8.35
C TYR A 157 -13.38 -1.64 -8.91
N GLN A 158 -13.23 -0.32 -8.83
CA GLN A 158 -12.00 0.38 -9.25
C GLN A 158 -10.81 0.01 -8.36
N VAL A 159 -11.01 -0.11 -7.05
CA VAL A 159 -9.99 -0.61 -6.11
C VAL A 159 -9.56 -2.03 -6.50
N TRP A 160 -10.52 -2.93 -6.69
CA TRP A 160 -10.26 -4.30 -7.15
C TRP A 160 -9.47 -4.35 -8.47
N HIS A 161 -9.88 -3.52 -9.43
CA HIS A 161 -9.21 -3.43 -10.72
C HIS A 161 -7.78 -2.90 -10.58
N GLY A 162 -7.60 -1.80 -9.84
CA GLY A 162 -6.31 -1.17 -9.59
C GLY A 162 -5.33 -2.12 -8.92
N GLY A 163 -5.77 -2.84 -7.88
CA GLY A 163 -4.95 -3.81 -7.17
C GLY A 163 -4.45 -4.94 -8.07
N HIS A 164 -5.33 -5.55 -8.87
CA HIS A 164 -4.91 -6.56 -9.84
C HIS A 164 -4.10 -6.01 -11.02
N TRP A 165 -4.32 -4.76 -11.41
CA TRP A 165 -3.50 -4.12 -12.43
C TRP A 165 -2.07 -3.94 -11.91
N ILE A 166 -1.89 -3.38 -10.72
CA ILE A 166 -0.58 -3.22 -10.06
C ILE A 166 0.12 -4.57 -9.89
N ALA A 167 -0.62 -5.61 -9.46
CA ALA A 167 -0.09 -6.96 -9.35
C ALA A 167 0.48 -7.48 -10.68
N GLY A 168 -0.31 -7.38 -11.76
CA GLY A 168 0.13 -7.83 -13.08
C GLY A 168 1.27 -6.99 -13.67
N ALA A 169 1.33 -5.70 -13.35
CA ALA A 169 2.43 -4.83 -13.74
C ALA A 169 3.73 -5.24 -13.02
N TRP A 170 3.67 -5.48 -11.71
CA TRP A 170 4.82 -5.93 -10.92
C TRP A 170 5.34 -7.30 -11.37
N GLU A 171 4.46 -8.26 -11.61
CA GLU A 171 4.81 -9.58 -12.19
C GLU A 171 5.50 -9.46 -13.57
N ALA A 172 5.24 -8.38 -14.31
CA ALA A 172 5.93 -8.12 -15.58
C ALA A 172 7.31 -7.51 -15.39
N PHE A 173 7.48 -6.64 -14.38
CA PHE A 173 8.80 -6.13 -13.98
C PHE A 173 9.72 -7.24 -13.49
N ASP A 174 9.22 -8.28 -12.81
CA ASP A 174 10.03 -9.45 -12.43
C ASP A 174 10.75 -10.09 -13.63
N LYS A 175 10.10 -10.12 -14.80
CA LYS A 175 10.72 -10.64 -16.03
C LYS A 175 11.79 -9.71 -16.58
N VAL A 176 11.63 -8.40 -16.41
CA VAL A 176 12.64 -7.39 -16.75
C VAL A 176 13.84 -7.54 -15.83
N PHE A 177 13.60 -7.70 -14.52
CA PHE A 177 14.62 -7.96 -13.52
C PHE A 177 15.42 -9.24 -13.81
N ASP A 178 14.74 -10.32 -14.17
CA ASP A 178 15.39 -11.57 -14.57
C ASP A 178 16.21 -11.42 -15.86
N ALA A 179 15.73 -10.66 -16.83
CA ALA A 179 16.46 -10.38 -18.07
C ALA A 179 17.72 -9.54 -17.79
N TYR A 180 17.60 -8.51 -16.95
CA TYR A 180 18.71 -7.68 -16.52
C TYR A 180 19.79 -8.49 -15.79
N ARG A 181 19.39 -9.34 -14.83
CA ARG A 181 20.31 -10.22 -14.09
C ARG A 181 21.04 -11.21 -15.02
N LYS A 182 20.39 -11.67 -16.09
CA LYS A 182 21.03 -12.54 -17.10
C LYS A 182 22.02 -11.79 -17.99
N ALA A 183 21.73 -10.53 -18.32
CA ALA A 183 22.61 -9.69 -19.12
C ALA A 183 23.81 -9.18 -18.32
N ASN A 184 23.62 -8.96 -17.01
CA ASN A 184 24.62 -8.46 -16.08
C ASN A 184 24.85 -9.47 -14.94
N PRO A 185 25.45 -10.64 -15.23
CA PRO A 185 25.76 -11.60 -14.18
C PRO A 185 26.72 -10.94 -13.19
N ALA A 186 26.40 -11.04 -11.89
CA ALA A 186 27.33 -10.62 -10.86
C ALA A 186 28.67 -11.32 -11.11
N PRO A 187 29.81 -10.60 -11.03
CA PRO A 187 31.10 -11.26 -11.14
C PRO A 187 31.12 -12.43 -10.16
N PRO A 188 31.63 -13.60 -10.57
CA PRO A 188 31.69 -14.75 -9.68
C PRO A 188 32.33 -14.25 -8.38
N PRO A 189 31.80 -14.63 -7.20
CA PRO A 189 32.43 -14.26 -5.95
C PRO A 189 33.87 -14.67 -6.14
N ALA A 190 34.78 -13.68 -6.13
CA ALA A 190 36.19 -13.96 -6.32
C ALA A 190 36.45 -15.14 -5.40
N LEU A 191 36.85 -16.29 -5.97
CA LEU A 191 37.34 -17.40 -5.18
C LEU A 191 38.32 -16.71 -4.26
N ALA A 192 37.92 -16.51 -3.00
CA ALA A 192 38.78 -15.90 -2.02
C ALA A 192 39.94 -16.86 -2.04
N SER A 193 41.04 -16.44 -2.69
CA SER A 193 42.23 -17.25 -2.72
C SER A 193 42.47 -17.52 -1.25
N ASN A 194 42.36 -18.79 -0.86
CA ASN A 194 42.67 -19.23 0.48
C ASN A 194 44.18 -19.16 0.71
N ASP A 195 44.84 -18.11 0.19
CA ASP A 195 46.14 -17.64 0.61
C ASP A 195 45.99 -17.01 2.00
N THR A 196 45.75 -17.91 2.95
CA THR A 196 46.07 -17.77 4.37
C THR A 196 47.59 -17.80 4.59
N ALA A 197 48.40 -17.44 3.59
CA ALA A 197 49.86 -17.41 3.67
C ALA A 197 50.38 -16.33 4.64
N PRO A 198 49.81 -15.12 4.75
CA PRO A 198 50.30 -14.14 5.73
C PRO A 198 49.77 -14.42 7.14
N ALA A 199 48.53 -14.90 7.28
CA ALA A 199 47.89 -15.15 8.58
C ALA A 199 48.47 -16.38 9.32
N ARG A 200 49.05 -17.35 8.60
CA ARG A 200 49.74 -18.50 9.22
C ARG A 200 51.09 -18.12 9.84
N GLN A 201 51.74 -17.04 9.42
CA GLN A 201 53.03 -16.66 9.99
C GLN A 201 52.89 -15.92 11.33
N ASP A 202 51.82 -15.14 11.50
CA ASP A 202 51.61 -14.37 12.74
C ASP A 202 51.10 -15.24 13.91
N LEU A 203 50.40 -16.36 13.61
CA LEU A 203 49.99 -17.35 14.62
C LEU A 203 51.13 -18.28 15.07
N VAL A 204 52.20 -18.43 14.27
CA VAL A 204 53.40 -19.17 14.69
C VAL A 204 54.27 -18.34 15.64
N ALA A 205 54.22 -17.00 15.55
CA ALA A 205 54.97 -16.10 16.43
C ALA A 205 54.26 -15.84 17.78
N ARG A 206 52.94 -16.05 17.88
CA ARG A 206 52.17 -15.79 19.11
C ARG A 206 51.68 -17.10 19.76
N LYS A 207 52.54 -17.64 20.63
CA LYS A 207 52.19 -18.54 21.76
C LYS A 207 51.29 -19.74 21.39
N ILE A 208 51.87 -20.73 20.71
CA ILE A 208 51.43 -22.12 20.93
C ILE A 208 52.06 -22.55 22.27
N VAL A 209 51.26 -22.49 23.35
CA VAL A 209 51.56 -23.23 24.56
C VAL A 209 51.52 -24.71 24.17
N SER A 210 52.68 -25.36 24.17
CA SER A 210 52.78 -26.79 23.86
C SER A 210 51.93 -27.58 24.85
N LEU A 211 51.04 -28.42 24.33
CA LEU A 211 50.20 -29.36 25.08
C LEU A 211 51.01 -30.31 25.99
N ASP A 212 52.33 -30.41 25.83
CA ASP A 212 53.22 -31.12 26.74
C ASP A 212 53.35 -30.48 28.14
N ALA A 213 53.02 -29.20 28.29
CA ALA A 213 53.04 -28.52 29.60
C ALA A 213 51.88 -28.92 30.53
N TRP A 214 50.84 -29.56 30.00
CA TRP A 214 49.71 -30.07 30.78
C TRP A 214 49.93 -31.50 31.30
N LYS A 215 50.91 -32.24 30.77
CA LYS A 215 51.18 -33.63 31.20
C LYS A 215 52.11 -33.76 32.41
N SER A 216 52.76 -32.68 32.82
CA SER A 216 53.68 -32.64 33.97
C SER A 216 53.07 -32.03 35.24
N ALA A 217 51.77 -31.71 35.25
CA ALA A 217 51.08 -31.12 36.40
C ALA A 217 50.34 -32.15 37.28
N ASP A 218 50.46 -33.45 37.01
CA ASP A 218 49.79 -34.53 37.75
C ASP A 218 50.77 -35.56 38.35
N ARG A 219 51.95 -35.10 38.80
CA ARG A 219 52.85 -35.84 39.69
C ARG A 219 53.35 -34.96 40.82
#